data_AF-A0A924ACF4-F1
#
_entry.id   AF-A0A924ACF4-F1
#
_cell.length_a   1.000
_cell.length_b   1.000
_cell.length_c   1.000
_cell.angle_alpha   90.00
_cell.angle_beta   90.00
_cell.angle_gamma   90.00
#
_symmetry.space_group_name_H-M   'P 1'
#
loop_
_entity.id
_entity.type
_entity.pdbx_description
1 polymer ?
#
loop_
_entity_poly.entity_id
_entity_poly.type
_entity_poly.pdbx_seq_one_letter_code
_entity_poly.pdbx_strand_id
1 'polypeptide(L)'
;MNANLFRIVFNKARGLLMAVAETAAGQGKGQGDGRAPGHAIGQYPHDMRMGRALANMTYTATAAIIAVAIIALFTSAEAQIIADPSAPGTQRAIVLKAPNGVPLVNIQTPSAAGISRNVFGQFDVQRNGAILNNSRTNVQTQLGGWAQGNPWLATGAAKVILNEVNSANPSLLKGYVEVAGQKADVIIANPAGIKVDGAGFINAGNVVLTTGTPLFNSSGSLDSFRVQRGSVVIEGLGLDTRNASFTDIIARSVQVNAGLWAIYLRVAGGAGDVYAADPTRITGLADSLATIGDKPLFMLDVAALGGMYANHIYLVGSEAGLGVNNSGAITASGAGAGSELVLLANGQLVNRGTLQATGELQINSTGGISNGGTLYAGGGASLSTQGNISNTSLIAAQGNVTLQAGGAGSQINSKAGATILAGVNADGSVGGAGSLTISTGGAAFLNGQTSAGTVSISASTLSTDGGSLSGGHLTLAAQALSNQGGEIVQTGPGALAINLPGELHNAGGRIASAGNVLLSAVSLSNNSGQIAAGSSITVTTDTLTNTQGSF
;
A
#
# COMPACT_ATOMS: atom_id res chain seq x y z
N MET A 1 35.87 50.52 7.79
CA MET A 1 34.83 49.56 7.36
C MET A 1 33.66 49.67 8.31
N ASN A 2 32.42 49.73 7.80
CA ASN A 2 31.21 49.83 8.62
C ASN A 2 31.03 48.54 9.42
N ALA A 3 30.76 48.64 10.73
CA ALA A 3 30.64 47.52 11.67
C ALA A 3 29.57 46.48 11.27
N ASN A 4 28.66 46.83 10.36
CA ASN A 4 27.54 45.98 9.96
C ASN A 4 27.64 45.41 8.52
N LEU A 5 28.71 45.66 7.74
CA LEU A 5 28.93 45.09 6.40
C LEU A 5 27.78 45.29 5.37
N PHE A 6 27.08 46.43 5.45
CA PHE A 6 26.03 46.82 4.48
C PHE A 6 26.37 48.13 3.75
N ARG A 7 25.91 48.25 2.50
CA ARG A 7 25.88 49.48 1.71
C ARG A 7 24.46 49.81 1.25
N ILE A 8 24.18 51.07 0.97
CA ILE A 8 22.87 51.49 0.44
C ILE A 8 22.92 51.55 -1.10
N VAL A 9 21.94 50.94 -1.76
CA VAL A 9 21.78 50.95 -3.22
C VAL A 9 20.34 51.31 -3.62
N PHE A 10 20.16 52.00 -4.76
CA PHE A 10 18.83 52.32 -5.29
C PHE A 10 18.21 51.13 -6.01
N ASN A 11 17.05 50.65 -5.55
CA ASN A 11 16.33 49.56 -6.18
C ASN A 11 15.30 50.12 -7.18
N LYS A 12 15.57 49.94 -8.49
CA LYS A 12 14.72 50.43 -9.57
C LYS A 12 13.33 49.79 -9.62
N ALA A 13 13.19 48.52 -9.21
CA ALA A 13 11.90 47.84 -9.19
C ALA A 13 10.98 48.34 -8.06
N ARG A 14 11.58 48.94 -7.01
CA ARG A 14 10.85 49.46 -5.84
C ARG A 14 10.84 50.99 -5.73
N GLY A 15 11.62 51.69 -6.55
CA GLY A 15 11.67 53.15 -6.57
C GLY A 15 12.29 53.80 -5.32
N LEU A 16 13.10 53.08 -4.55
CA LEU A 16 13.63 53.54 -3.25
C LEU A 16 15.00 52.94 -2.90
N LEU A 17 15.72 53.61 -1.99
CA LEU A 17 17.04 53.19 -1.48
C LEU A 17 16.91 52.05 -0.47
N MET A 18 17.76 51.03 -0.58
CA MET A 18 17.72 49.81 0.23
C MET A 18 19.13 49.44 0.72
N ALA A 19 19.24 48.94 1.95
CA ALA A 19 20.49 48.38 2.47
C ALA A 19 20.72 46.96 1.93
N VAL A 20 21.93 46.68 1.42
CA VAL A 20 22.35 45.37 0.90
C VAL A 20 23.74 45.02 1.43
N ALA A 21 24.06 43.73 1.49
CA ALA A 21 25.40 43.28 1.88
C ALA A 21 26.47 43.86 0.93
N GLU A 22 27.67 44.19 1.45
CA GLU A 22 28.75 44.76 0.63
C GLU A 22 29.18 43.86 -0.55
N THR A 23 28.91 42.56 -0.49
CA THR A 23 29.22 41.56 -1.53
C THR A 23 28.18 41.46 -2.64
N ALA A 24 27.09 42.23 -2.60
CA ALA A 24 26.04 42.19 -3.61
C ALA A 24 26.55 42.78 -4.96
N ALA A 25 26.62 41.97 -6.02
CA ALA A 25 26.97 42.44 -7.37
C ALA A 25 25.73 42.99 -8.10
N GLY A 26 25.81 44.23 -8.61
CA GLY A 26 24.75 44.83 -9.42
C GLY A 26 24.84 44.35 -10.88
N GLN A 27 23.70 44.13 -11.54
CA GLN A 27 23.63 43.94 -12.99
C GLN A 27 23.22 45.24 -13.68
N GLY A 28 24.14 45.82 -14.47
CA GLY A 28 23.89 46.99 -15.31
C GLY A 28 25.19 47.63 -15.79
N LYS A 29 25.37 47.74 -17.11
CA LYS A 29 26.56 48.33 -17.75
C LYS A 29 26.58 49.86 -17.61
N GLY A 30 27.72 50.40 -17.17
CA GLY A 30 28.07 51.82 -17.26
C GLY A 30 29.59 52.00 -17.07
N GLN A 31 30.23 52.69 -18.01
CA GLN A 31 31.69 52.88 -18.18
C GLN A 31 32.34 53.84 -17.15
N GLY A 32 33.66 53.70 -16.97
CA GLY A 32 34.58 54.77 -16.51
C GLY A 32 35.26 54.49 -15.17
N ASP A 33 36.49 53.94 -15.20
CA ASP A 33 37.75 54.58 -14.70
C ASP A 33 38.09 54.11 -13.27
N GLY A 34 39.29 53.70 -12.86
CA GLY A 34 40.60 53.54 -13.48
C GLY A 34 41.60 53.15 -12.36
N ARG A 35 42.74 52.57 -12.75
CA ARG A 35 44.01 52.39 -12.00
C ARG A 35 44.10 51.44 -10.79
N ALA A 36 44.89 50.37 -11.00
CA ALA A 36 45.83 49.83 -10.01
C ALA A 36 47.08 50.75 -9.93
N PRO A 37 47.90 50.71 -8.85
CA PRO A 37 48.95 49.68 -8.78
C PRO A 37 49.35 49.17 -7.36
N GLY A 38 49.84 47.92 -7.33
CA GLY A 38 51.01 47.41 -6.60
C GLY A 38 51.18 47.59 -5.09
N HIS A 39 51.35 46.48 -4.36
CA HIS A 39 52.63 46.06 -3.75
C HIS A 39 52.45 44.75 -2.95
N ALA A 40 53.36 43.80 -3.17
CA ALA A 40 53.49 42.52 -2.46
C ALA A 40 54.55 42.64 -1.37
N ILE A 41 54.32 42.09 -0.17
CA ILE A 41 55.21 41.36 0.78
C ILE A 41 54.34 41.10 2.03
N GLY A 42 54.30 39.98 2.77
CA GLY A 42 55.02 38.72 2.85
C GLY A 42 54.83 38.17 4.28
N GLN A 43 54.87 36.84 4.43
CA GLN A 43 55.10 36.05 5.65
C GLN A 43 53.90 35.55 6.51
N TYR A 44 53.79 34.21 6.46
CA TYR A 44 53.17 33.19 7.32
C TYR A 44 53.59 33.28 8.81
N PRO A 45 53.28 32.30 9.70
CA PRO A 45 52.34 31.15 9.66
C PRO A 45 51.43 31.08 10.93
N HIS A 46 50.56 30.07 11.03
CA HIS A 46 50.56 29.11 12.16
C HIS A 46 49.21 28.38 12.31
N ASP A 47 49.32 27.07 12.19
CA ASP A 47 48.80 26.07 13.11
C ASP A 47 47.32 25.67 13.15
N MET A 48 47.18 24.38 12.83
CA MET A 48 46.54 23.35 13.65
C MET A 48 45.03 23.44 13.94
N ARG A 49 44.35 22.50 13.30
CA ARG A 49 43.56 21.42 13.92
C ARG A 49 42.34 21.81 14.76
N MET A 50 41.25 21.15 14.34
CA MET A 50 40.28 20.44 15.19
C MET A 50 39.26 21.29 15.94
N GLY A 51 38.01 21.24 15.45
CA GLY A 51 36.85 21.67 16.22
C GLY A 51 35.57 21.26 15.49
N ARG A 52 35.01 20.13 15.91
CA ARG A 52 33.83 19.46 15.34
C ARG A 52 32.53 20.28 15.51
N ALA A 53 31.65 20.09 14.52
CA ALA A 53 30.18 20.02 14.61
C ALA A 53 29.45 21.34 14.97
N LEU A 54 28.30 21.71 14.42
CA LEU A 54 27.12 20.99 13.91
C LEU A 54 26.53 21.85 12.77
N ALA A 55 26.35 21.33 11.55
CA ALA A 55 25.11 20.68 11.09
C ALA A 55 23.83 21.49 11.40
N ASN A 56 23.28 22.15 10.37
CA ASN A 56 21.86 22.05 10.02
C ASN A 56 21.59 22.54 8.59
N MET A 57 20.92 21.67 7.83
CA MET A 57 20.06 21.92 6.67
C MET A 57 20.66 22.52 5.39
N THR A 58 21.01 21.64 4.45
CA THR A 58 20.35 21.57 3.13
C THR A 58 20.61 20.19 2.49
N TYR A 59 19.64 19.28 2.57
CA TYR A 59 19.61 18.04 1.79
C TYR A 59 18.31 17.98 1.00
N THR A 60 18.28 18.63 -0.16
CA THR A 60 17.46 18.19 -1.29
C THR A 60 18.25 18.49 -2.57
N ALA A 61 18.25 17.52 -3.50
CA ALA A 61 18.82 17.61 -4.85
C ALA A 61 20.32 17.33 -5.10
N THR A 62 21.07 16.69 -4.19
CA THR A 62 22.39 16.10 -4.52
C THR A 62 22.50 14.59 -4.28
N ALA A 63 21.56 13.96 -3.55
CA ALA A 63 21.54 12.51 -3.36
C ALA A 63 20.97 11.74 -4.57
N ALA A 64 20.21 12.39 -5.46
CA ALA A 64 19.62 11.75 -6.64
C ALA A 64 20.57 11.61 -7.84
N ILE A 65 21.68 12.36 -7.87
CA ILE A 65 22.65 12.29 -8.99
C ILE A 65 23.83 11.36 -8.66
N ILE A 66 24.15 11.17 -7.38
CA ILE A 66 25.22 10.24 -6.96
C ILE A 66 24.72 8.79 -6.87
N ALA A 67 23.42 8.56 -6.70
CA ALA A 67 22.82 7.20 -6.76
C ALA A 67 22.60 6.69 -8.21
N VAL A 68 22.59 7.57 -9.22
CA VAL A 68 22.42 7.20 -10.63
C VAL A 68 23.77 7.02 -11.36
N ALA A 69 24.88 7.54 -10.83
CA ALA A 69 26.18 7.53 -11.51
C ALA A 69 27.11 6.35 -11.15
N ILE A 70 26.73 5.44 -10.23
CA ILE A 70 27.57 4.27 -9.83
C ILE A 70 27.00 2.92 -10.34
N ILE A 71 25.91 2.90 -11.11
CA ILE A 71 25.35 1.65 -11.71
C ILE A 71 25.56 1.64 -13.24
N ALA A 72 26.78 1.93 -13.71
CA ALA A 72 27.10 1.89 -15.15
C ALA A 72 28.42 1.19 -15.50
N LEU A 73 28.99 0.40 -14.58
CA LEU A 73 30.12 -0.49 -14.87
C LEU A 73 29.95 -1.85 -14.17
N PHE A 74 28.78 -2.47 -14.33
CA PHE A 74 28.68 -3.92 -14.22
C PHE A 74 28.57 -4.45 -15.64
N THR A 75 29.63 -5.10 -16.10
CA THR A 75 29.51 -6.01 -17.23
C THR A 75 28.38 -6.99 -16.90
N SER A 76 27.42 -7.10 -17.81
CA SER A 76 26.33 -8.07 -17.70
C SER A 76 26.93 -9.46 -17.60
N ALA A 77 27.00 -10.02 -16.40
CA ALA A 77 27.02 -11.45 -16.22
C ALA A 77 25.80 -11.97 -16.99
N GLU A 78 26.02 -12.86 -17.96
CA GLU A 78 24.91 -13.48 -18.69
C GLU A 78 23.96 -14.08 -17.65
N ALA A 79 22.73 -13.59 -17.63
CA ALA A 79 21.75 -14.04 -16.67
C ALA A 79 21.42 -15.51 -16.98
N GLN A 80 21.81 -16.41 -16.07
CA GLN A 80 21.93 -17.85 -16.30
C GLN A 80 21.37 -18.64 -15.10
N ILE A 81 20.88 -19.85 -15.35
CA ILE A 81 20.55 -20.83 -14.30
C ILE A 81 21.80 -21.67 -14.04
N ILE A 82 22.33 -21.60 -12.82
CA ILE A 82 23.58 -22.24 -12.42
C ILE A 82 23.35 -22.95 -11.08
N ALA A 83 23.48 -24.28 -11.08
CA ALA A 83 23.42 -25.07 -9.85
C ALA A 83 24.53 -24.65 -8.88
N ASP A 84 24.25 -24.60 -7.58
CA ASP A 84 25.24 -24.23 -6.57
C ASP A 84 26.29 -25.35 -6.44
N PRO A 85 27.58 -25.11 -6.76
CA PRO A 85 28.61 -26.13 -6.64
C PRO A 85 28.80 -26.63 -5.20
N SER A 86 28.51 -25.77 -4.21
CA SER A 86 28.66 -26.06 -2.78
C SER A 86 27.50 -26.85 -2.18
N ALA A 87 26.37 -26.95 -2.89
CA ALA A 87 25.22 -27.71 -2.42
C ALA A 87 25.46 -29.23 -2.45
N PRO A 88 24.77 -30.01 -1.58
CA PRO A 88 24.80 -31.47 -1.62
C PRO A 88 24.48 -32.03 -3.02
N GLY A 89 25.11 -33.14 -3.41
CA GLY A 89 24.89 -33.75 -4.73
C GLY A 89 23.42 -34.03 -5.06
N THR A 90 22.62 -34.41 -4.06
CA THR A 90 21.17 -34.66 -4.15
C THR A 90 20.32 -33.39 -4.27
N GLN A 91 20.93 -32.20 -4.24
CA GLN A 91 20.28 -30.90 -4.37
C GLN A 91 20.83 -30.08 -5.56
N ARG A 92 21.85 -30.58 -6.25
CA ARG A 92 22.45 -29.92 -7.42
C ARG A 92 21.77 -30.38 -8.70
N ALA A 93 20.76 -29.64 -9.14
CA ALA A 93 20.07 -29.94 -10.40
C ALA A 93 21.03 -29.94 -11.60
N ILE A 94 20.71 -30.71 -12.64
CA ILE A 94 21.48 -30.68 -13.90
C ILE A 94 20.80 -29.72 -14.85
N VAL A 95 21.53 -28.68 -15.26
CA VAL A 95 21.06 -27.70 -16.24
C VAL A 95 21.55 -28.10 -17.62
N LEU A 96 20.61 -28.38 -18.52
CA LEU A 96 20.78 -28.72 -19.92
C LEU A 96 20.22 -27.60 -20.80
N LYS A 97 20.31 -27.79 -22.11
CA LYS A 97 19.60 -26.97 -23.10
C LYS A 97 18.63 -27.87 -23.87
N ALA A 98 17.39 -27.41 -24.01
CA ALA A 98 16.44 -27.99 -24.95
C ALA A 98 16.91 -27.77 -26.41
N PRO A 99 16.37 -28.49 -27.40
CA PRO A 99 16.80 -28.37 -28.81
C PRO A 99 16.78 -26.93 -29.37
N ASN A 100 15.87 -26.09 -28.89
CA ASN A 100 15.77 -24.68 -29.29
C ASN A 100 16.56 -23.71 -28.40
N GLY A 101 17.39 -24.21 -27.49
CA GLY A 101 18.28 -23.43 -26.63
C GLY A 101 17.70 -22.99 -25.29
N VAL A 102 16.42 -23.24 -25.01
CA VAL A 102 15.80 -22.94 -23.70
C VAL A 102 16.49 -23.77 -22.60
N PRO A 103 16.90 -23.18 -21.46
CA PRO A 103 17.42 -23.93 -20.32
C PRO A 103 16.43 -24.99 -19.84
N LEU A 104 16.90 -26.23 -19.71
CA LEU A 104 16.13 -27.36 -19.21
C LEU A 104 16.80 -27.91 -17.96
N VAL A 105 16.13 -27.80 -16.83
CA VAL A 105 16.61 -28.21 -15.51
C VAL A 105 16.04 -29.58 -15.20
N ASN A 106 16.89 -30.60 -15.24
CA ASN A 106 16.57 -31.88 -14.63
C ASN A 106 16.63 -31.72 -13.11
N ILE A 107 15.45 -31.55 -12.51
CA ILE A 107 15.27 -31.41 -11.07
C ILE A 107 15.71 -32.69 -10.35
N GLN A 108 16.06 -32.56 -9.08
CA GLN A 108 16.52 -33.66 -8.25
C GLN A 108 15.40 -34.58 -7.78
N THR A 109 15.76 -35.78 -7.32
CA THR A 109 14.81 -36.77 -6.80
C THR A 109 13.98 -36.16 -5.65
N PRO A 110 12.64 -36.23 -5.70
CA PRO A 110 11.80 -35.72 -4.63
C PRO A 110 12.02 -36.46 -3.31
N SER A 111 11.89 -35.74 -2.19
CA SER A 111 11.82 -36.33 -0.85
C SER A 111 10.55 -37.18 -0.67
N ALA A 112 10.44 -37.89 0.46
CA ALA A 112 9.21 -38.61 0.83
C ALA A 112 7.97 -37.69 0.93
N ALA A 113 8.17 -36.40 1.25
CA ALA A 113 7.12 -35.38 1.24
C ALA A 113 6.74 -34.91 -0.18
N GLY A 114 7.43 -35.39 -1.22
CA GLY A 114 7.20 -35.02 -2.62
C GLY A 114 7.89 -33.72 -3.04
N ILE A 115 8.86 -33.24 -2.28
CA ILE A 115 9.58 -31.98 -2.56
C ILE A 115 10.89 -32.29 -3.28
N SER A 116 11.06 -31.80 -4.50
CA SER A 116 12.35 -31.74 -5.17
C SER A 116 13.04 -30.43 -4.81
N ARG A 117 14.10 -30.50 -4.00
CA ARG A 117 14.90 -29.33 -3.59
C ARG A 117 16.11 -29.17 -4.49
N ASN A 118 16.19 -28.03 -5.15
CA ASN A 118 17.21 -27.70 -6.14
C ASN A 118 17.89 -26.39 -5.71
N VAL A 119 19.19 -26.43 -5.43
CA VAL A 119 19.94 -25.28 -4.92
C VAL A 119 20.82 -24.71 -6.03
N PHE A 120 20.75 -23.39 -6.22
CA PHE A 120 21.37 -22.65 -7.31
C PHE A 120 22.27 -21.53 -6.77
N GLY A 121 23.41 -21.31 -7.42
CA GLY A 121 24.22 -20.10 -7.21
C GLY A 121 23.68 -18.90 -7.99
N GLN A 122 22.89 -19.15 -9.03
CA GLN A 122 22.12 -18.15 -9.78
C GLN A 122 20.89 -18.82 -10.40
N PHE A 123 19.73 -18.18 -10.33
CA PHE A 123 18.52 -18.63 -11.01
C PHE A 123 17.87 -17.45 -11.70
N ASP A 124 18.29 -17.20 -12.94
CA ASP A 124 17.69 -16.20 -13.82
C ASP A 124 16.98 -16.85 -14.99
N VAL A 125 15.78 -16.38 -15.29
CA VAL A 125 14.97 -16.85 -16.40
C VAL A 125 14.99 -15.76 -17.47
N GLN A 126 15.56 -16.07 -18.63
CA GLN A 126 15.57 -15.15 -19.77
C GLN A 126 14.20 -15.13 -20.46
N ARG A 127 14.03 -14.22 -21.44
CA ARG A 127 12.74 -14.05 -22.16
C ARG A 127 12.28 -15.30 -22.90
N ASN A 128 13.20 -16.16 -23.33
CA ASN A 128 12.89 -17.46 -23.93
C ASN A 128 12.44 -18.52 -22.90
N GLY A 129 12.45 -18.19 -21.61
CA GLY A 129 11.93 -19.01 -20.53
C GLY A 129 12.91 -20.04 -19.99
N ALA A 130 12.40 -20.94 -19.14
CA ALA A 130 13.13 -22.06 -18.56
C ALA A 130 12.18 -23.24 -18.30
N ILE A 131 12.69 -24.47 -18.38
CA ILE A 131 11.92 -25.69 -18.18
C ILE A 131 12.42 -26.41 -16.93
N LEU A 132 11.51 -26.72 -16.01
CA LEU A 132 11.73 -27.61 -14.87
C LEU A 132 11.23 -29.00 -15.26
N ASN A 133 12.15 -29.94 -15.50
CA ASN A 133 11.80 -31.25 -16.04
C ASN A 133 11.31 -32.22 -14.94
N ASN A 134 10.00 -32.23 -14.71
CA ASN A 134 9.30 -33.11 -13.78
C ASN A 134 8.72 -34.37 -14.45
N SER A 135 9.27 -34.78 -15.60
CA SER A 135 8.75 -35.89 -16.39
C SER A 135 9.57 -37.16 -16.21
N ARG A 136 8.90 -38.31 -16.05
CA ARG A 136 9.55 -39.64 -16.02
C ARG A 136 9.77 -40.23 -17.42
N THR A 137 9.06 -39.70 -18.41
CA THR A 137 9.09 -40.13 -19.81
C THR A 137 9.36 -38.93 -20.70
N ASN A 138 9.59 -39.17 -21.99
CA ASN A 138 9.70 -38.09 -22.95
C ASN A 138 8.36 -37.34 -23.03
N VAL A 139 8.41 -36.02 -23.02
CA VAL A 139 7.23 -35.15 -23.05
C VAL A 139 7.50 -33.95 -23.94
N GLN A 140 6.47 -33.49 -24.65
CA GLN A 140 6.56 -32.26 -25.41
C GLN A 140 6.24 -31.07 -24.52
N THR A 141 7.18 -30.13 -24.45
CA THR A 141 7.06 -28.86 -23.72
C THR A 141 6.63 -27.74 -24.65
N GLN A 142 6.02 -26.70 -24.10
CA GLN A 142 5.58 -25.51 -24.83
C GLN A 142 6.77 -24.60 -25.17
N LEU A 143 7.72 -24.46 -24.24
CA LEU A 143 8.87 -23.57 -24.41
C LEU A 143 10.01 -24.20 -25.20
N GLY A 144 10.26 -25.51 -25.07
CA GLY A 144 11.51 -26.15 -25.50
C GLY A 144 11.38 -27.27 -26.52
N GLY A 145 10.16 -27.64 -26.91
CA GLY A 145 9.91 -28.85 -27.71
C GLY A 145 10.09 -30.13 -26.88
N TRP A 146 10.66 -31.18 -27.47
CA TRP A 146 10.80 -32.48 -26.78
C TRP A 146 11.81 -32.44 -25.64
N ALA A 147 11.35 -32.70 -24.42
CA ALA A 147 12.16 -32.97 -23.24
C ALA A 147 12.27 -34.49 -23.02
N GLN A 148 13.49 -34.99 -22.83
CA GLN A 148 13.70 -36.39 -22.46
C GLN A 148 13.27 -36.63 -21.00
N GLY A 149 12.91 -37.86 -20.66
CA GLY A 149 12.60 -38.24 -19.27
C GLY A 149 13.75 -37.89 -18.32
N ASN A 150 13.43 -37.29 -17.17
CA ASN A 150 14.40 -36.94 -16.15
C ASN A 150 14.86 -38.21 -15.39
N PRO A 151 16.15 -38.58 -15.47
CA PRO A 151 16.65 -39.81 -14.84
C PRO A 151 16.58 -39.79 -13.31
N TRP A 152 16.42 -38.62 -12.68
CA TRP A 152 16.32 -38.49 -11.22
C TRP A 152 14.93 -38.79 -10.65
N LEU A 153 13.93 -39.04 -11.51
CA LEU A 153 12.53 -39.24 -11.10
C LEU A 153 12.09 -40.71 -11.15
N ALA A 154 13.04 -41.65 -11.02
CA ALA A 154 12.76 -43.08 -11.03
C ALA A 154 11.69 -43.48 -9.99
N THR A 155 11.73 -42.86 -8.80
CA THR A 155 10.82 -43.09 -7.67
C THR A 155 9.51 -42.29 -7.73
N GLY A 156 9.35 -41.39 -8.70
CA GLY A 156 8.16 -40.56 -8.84
C GLY A 156 8.49 -39.11 -9.20
N ALA A 157 7.48 -38.39 -9.72
CA ALA A 157 7.59 -36.97 -9.99
C ALA A 157 7.38 -36.14 -8.71
N ALA A 158 7.92 -34.92 -8.69
CA ALA A 158 7.75 -33.97 -7.62
C ALA A 158 6.30 -33.47 -7.56
N LYS A 159 5.82 -33.22 -6.34
CA LYS A 159 4.61 -32.43 -6.07
C LYS A 159 4.95 -30.95 -5.92
N VAL A 160 6.13 -30.65 -5.38
CA VAL A 160 6.68 -29.31 -5.19
C VAL A 160 8.11 -29.28 -5.74
N ILE A 161 8.41 -28.29 -6.57
CA ILE A 161 9.74 -28.01 -7.08
C ILE A 161 10.23 -26.73 -6.39
N LEU A 162 11.13 -26.91 -5.43
CA LEU A 162 11.77 -25.82 -4.71
C LEU A 162 13.10 -25.46 -5.41
N ASN A 163 13.16 -24.24 -5.93
CA ASN A 163 14.36 -23.63 -6.49
C ASN A 163 14.89 -22.62 -5.47
N GLU A 164 15.92 -23.00 -4.72
CA GLU A 164 16.52 -22.19 -3.68
C GLU A 164 17.82 -21.57 -4.19
N VAL A 165 17.98 -20.27 -4.00
CA VAL A 165 19.12 -19.53 -4.54
C VAL A 165 20.01 -19.07 -3.40
N ASN A 166 21.24 -19.55 -3.42
CA ASN A 166 22.32 -19.14 -2.53
C ASN A 166 23.21 -18.13 -3.27
N SER A 167 22.73 -16.89 -3.38
CA SER A 167 23.41 -15.80 -4.07
C SER A 167 23.35 -14.51 -3.26
N ALA A 168 24.31 -13.62 -3.48
CA ALA A 168 24.23 -12.24 -3.04
C ALA A 168 23.37 -11.38 -4.00
N ASN A 169 23.08 -11.89 -5.21
CA ASN A 169 22.34 -11.18 -6.23
C ASN A 169 20.88 -11.66 -6.29
N PRO A 170 19.94 -10.76 -6.63
CA PRO A 170 18.56 -11.15 -6.84
C PRO A 170 18.41 -12.04 -8.09
N SER A 171 17.33 -12.83 -8.11
CA SER A 171 16.91 -13.58 -9.30
C SER A 171 16.20 -12.65 -10.28
N LEU A 172 16.54 -12.74 -11.57
CA LEU A 172 15.91 -12.01 -12.66
C LEU A 172 14.98 -12.92 -13.44
N LEU A 173 13.67 -12.70 -13.34
CA LEU A 173 12.65 -13.50 -14.01
C LEU A 173 12.03 -12.69 -15.16
N LYS A 174 12.50 -12.93 -16.38
CA LYS A 174 12.12 -12.19 -17.60
C LYS A 174 11.27 -12.98 -18.59
N GLY A 175 10.94 -14.23 -18.27
CA GLY A 175 10.20 -15.12 -19.15
C GLY A 175 9.53 -16.26 -18.37
N TYR A 176 8.85 -17.13 -19.10
CA TYR A 176 8.02 -18.17 -18.49
C TYR A 176 8.86 -19.31 -17.90
N VAL A 177 8.40 -19.87 -16.78
CA VAL A 177 8.89 -21.13 -16.21
C VAL A 177 7.86 -22.22 -16.47
N GLU A 178 8.26 -23.28 -17.16
CA GLU A 178 7.41 -24.42 -17.49
C GLU A 178 7.77 -25.65 -16.68
N VAL A 179 6.78 -26.32 -16.09
CA VAL A 179 6.95 -27.66 -15.53
C VAL A 179 6.67 -28.70 -16.61
N ALA A 180 7.70 -29.42 -17.08
CA ALA A 180 7.52 -30.50 -18.05
C ALA A 180 6.99 -31.76 -17.35
N GLY A 181 5.99 -32.42 -17.96
CA GLY A 181 5.43 -33.66 -17.42
C GLY A 181 4.38 -33.41 -16.34
N GLN A 182 4.53 -34.07 -15.19
CA GLN A 182 3.52 -34.00 -14.13
C GLN A 182 3.47 -32.59 -13.51
N LYS A 183 2.26 -32.02 -13.41
CA LYS A 183 1.99 -30.72 -12.76
C LYS A 183 2.54 -30.72 -11.33
N ALA A 184 3.20 -29.64 -10.95
CA ALA A 184 3.76 -29.44 -9.61
C ALA A 184 3.69 -27.97 -9.19
N ASP A 185 3.77 -27.72 -7.89
CA ASP A 185 3.96 -26.37 -7.36
C ASP A 185 5.40 -25.91 -7.61
N VAL A 186 5.59 -24.63 -7.89
CA VAL A 186 6.90 -24.05 -8.16
C VAL A 186 7.19 -22.96 -7.14
N ILE A 187 8.31 -23.14 -6.42
CA ILE A 187 8.81 -22.16 -5.45
C ILE A 187 10.14 -21.65 -5.97
N ILE A 188 10.31 -20.32 -6.00
CA ILE A 188 11.59 -19.65 -6.26
C ILE A 188 11.91 -18.84 -4.99
N ALA A 189 12.93 -19.27 -4.27
CA ALA A 189 13.36 -18.69 -3.00
C ALA A 189 14.74 -18.05 -3.15
N ASN A 190 14.83 -16.73 -3.07
CA ASN A 190 16.10 -15.99 -3.10
C ASN A 190 16.13 -14.87 -2.05
N PRO A 191 16.84 -15.05 -0.92
CA PRO A 191 16.94 -14.03 0.12
C PRO A 191 17.59 -12.70 -0.30
N ALA A 192 18.33 -12.66 -1.40
CA ALA A 192 18.85 -11.41 -1.95
C ALA A 192 17.77 -10.56 -2.66
N GLY A 193 16.68 -11.19 -3.10
CA GLY A 193 15.56 -10.55 -3.79
C GLY A 193 15.17 -11.25 -5.09
N ILE A 194 14.04 -10.84 -5.65
CA ILE A 194 13.52 -11.34 -6.94
C ILE A 194 13.02 -10.14 -7.74
N LYS A 195 13.45 -10.04 -9.00
CA LYS A 195 13.03 -9.02 -9.95
C LYS A 195 12.30 -9.67 -11.12
N VAL A 196 11.11 -9.18 -11.43
CA VAL A 196 10.23 -9.75 -12.45
C VAL A 196 9.98 -8.72 -13.56
N ASP A 197 10.20 -9.14 -14.80
CA ASP A 197 9.95 -8.35 -16.02
C ASP A 197 9.41 -9.27 -17.13
N GLY A 198 8.15 -9.69 -17.03
CA GLY A 198 7.49 -10.56 -18.00
C GLY A 198 7.55 -12.05 -17.65
N ALA A 199 7.64 -12.40 -16.38
CA ALA A 199 7.58 -13.79 -15.96
C ALA A 199 6.15 -14.33 -16.01
N GLY A 200 6.04 -15.63 -16.22
CA GLY A 200 4.81 -16.38 -16.05
C GLY A 200 5.08 -17.86 -15.85
N PHE A 201 4.03 -18.65 -15.62
CA PHE A 201 4.18 -20.07 -15.28
C PHE A 201 3.29 -20.96 -16.13
N ILE A 202 3.86 -22.05 -16.62
CA ILE A 202 3.18 -23.06 -17.44
C ILE A 202 3.18 -24.38 -16.66
N ASN A 203 2.01 -25.02 -16.56
CA ASN A 203 1.82 -26.29 -15.86
C ASN A 203 2.27 -26.28 -14.38
N ALA A 204 2.25 -25.10 -13.75
CA ALA A 204 2.45 -24.96 -12.31
C ALA A 204 1.11 -25.07 -11.56
N GLY A 205 1.10 -25.78 -10.43
CA GLY A 205 -0.05 -25.87 -9.51
C GLY A 205 -0.30 -24.55 -8.80
N ASN A 206 0.63 -24.23 -7.93
CA ASN A 206 0.78 -22.99 -7.20
C ASN A 206 2.17 -22.39 -7.51
N VAL A 207 2.26 -21.08 -7.40
CA VAL A 207 3.52 -20.33 -7.59
C VAL A 207 3.86 -19.59 -6.31
N VAL A 208 5.08 -19.74 -5.83
CA VAL A 208 5.60 -18.98 -4.69
C VAL A 208 6.88 -18.27 -5.10
N LEU A 209 6.88 -16.94 -5.02
CA LEU A 209 8.09 -16.12 -5.13
C LEU A 209 8.43 -15.60 -3.74
N THR A 210 9.58 -15.98 -3.20
CA THR A 210 9.92 -15.65 -1.82
C THR A 210 11.35 -15.15 -1.63
N THR A 211 11.53 -14.18 -0.74
CA THR A 211 12.85 -13.81 -0.20
C THR A 211 13.13 -14.48 1.15
N GLY A 212 12.23 -15.35 1.61
CA GLY A 212 12.42 -16.15 2.80
C GLY A 212 13.25 -17.39 2.52
N THR A 213 14.09 -17.77 3.49
CA THR A 213 14.78 -19.06 3.48
C THR A 213 13.79 -20.17 3.85
N PRO A 214 13.64 -21.24 3.05
CA PRO A 214 12.72 -22.33 3.37
C PRO A 214 13.17 -23.10 4.63
N LEU A 215 12.25 -23.29 5.57
CA LEU A 215 12.43 -24.09 6.77
C LEU A 215 11.61 -25.37 6.68
N PHE A 216 12.22 -26.49 7.07
CA PHE A 216 11.59 -27.80 7.01
C PHE A 216 11.35 -28.33 8.42
N ASN A 217 10.24 -29.04 8.61
CA ASN A 217 9.96 -29.71 9.87
C ASN A 217 10.72 -31.05 9.97
N SER A 218 10.61 -31.71 11.13
CA SER A 218 11.28 -33.00 11.40
C SER A 218 10.88 -34.14 10.44
N SER A 219 9.73 -34.03 9.77
CA SER A 219 9.29 -34.99 8.73
C SER A 219 9.90 -34.73 7.34
N GLY A 220 10.65 -33.64 7.18
CA GLY A 220 11.21 -33.22 5.89
C GLY A 220 10.20 -32.50 4.97
N SER A 221 9.03 -32.15 5.49
CA SER A 221 8.05 -31.31 4.78
C SER A 221 8.38 -29.83 4.96
N LEU A 222 8.05 -29.00 3.97
CA LEU A 222 8.21 -27.55 4.06
C LEU A 222 7.23 -27.00 5.10
N ASP A 223 7.76 -26.30 6.09
CA ASP A 223 7.01 -25.78 7.23
C ASP A 223 6.71 -24.29 7.06
N SER A 224 7.77 -23.50 6.84
CA SER A 224 7.69 -22.04 6.77
C SER A 224 8.79 -21.44 5.90
N PHE A 225 8.69 -20.15 5.63
CA PHE A 225 9.72 -19.32 5.01
C PHE A 225 10.17 -18.26 6.00
N ARG A 226 11.47 -18.26 6.34
CA ARG A 226 12.07 -17.24 7.20
C ARG A 226 12.47 -16.01 6.40
N VAL A 227 11.65 -14.97 6.48
CA VAL A 227 11.87 -13.69 5.82
C VAL A 227 12.66 -12.76 6.73
N GLN A 228 13.83 -12.31 6.26
CA GLN A 228 14.69 -11.36 6.97
C GLN A 228 15.03 -10.14 6.10
N ARG A 229 15.15 -10.32 4.79
CA ARG A 229 15.60 -9.28 3.86
C ARG A 229 15.10 -9.58 2.46
N GLY A 230 15.56 -8.78 1.51
CA GLY A 230 15.21 -8.92 0.10
C GLY A 230 13.87 -8.27 -0.20
N SER A 231 13.72 -7.86 -1.45
CA SER A 231 12.46 -7.37 -2.00
C SER A 231 12.06 -8.20 -3.20
N VAL A 232 10.75 -8.27 -3.44
CA VAL A 232 10.20 -8.72 -4.72
C VAL A 232 9.76 -7.49 -5.51
N VAL A 233 10.31 -7.31 -6.71
CA VAL A 233 10.02 -6.16 -7.57
C VAL A 233 9.37 -6.67 -8.85
N ILE A 234 8.15 -6.23 -9.12
CA ILE A 234 7.41 -6.48 -10.36
C ILE A 234 7.48 -5.22 -11.22
N GLU A 235 8.06 -5.31 -12.41
CA GLU A 235 8.27 -4.18 -13.30
C GLU A 235 8.11 -4.59 -14.78
N GLY A 236 8.29 -3.64 -15.69
CA GLY A 236 8.29 -3.89 -17.13
C GLY A 236 7.04 -4.61 -17.62
N LEU A 237 7.20 -5.81 -18.17
CA LEU A 237 6.09 -6.64 -18.69
C LEU A 237 5.24 -7.32 -17.60
N GLY A 238 5.61 -7.19 -16.32
CA GLY A 238 4.80 -7.67 -15.20
C GLY A 238 4.94 -9.16 -14.89
N LEU A 239 3.98 -9.69 -14.14
CA LEU A 239 3.91 -11.10 -13.70
C LEU A 239 2.56 -11.70 -14.08
N ASP A 240 2.56 -12.76 -14.88
CA ASP A 240 1.35 -13.48 -15.29
C ASP A 240 1.28 -14.89 -14.67
N THR A 241 0.39 -15.03 -13.70
CA THR A 241 0.15 -16.28 -12.96
C THR A 241 -1.29 -16.75 -13.06
N ARG A 242 -2.03 -16.28 -14.08
CA ARG A 242 -3.45 -16.66 -14.28
C ARG A 242 -3.66 -18.16 -14.55
N ASN A 243 -2.61 -18.89 -14.90
CA ASN A 243 -2.64 -20.34 -15.08
C ASN A 243 -2.36 -21.14 -13.78
N ALA A 244 -1.97 -20.46 -12.70
CA ALA A 244 -1.77 -21.06 -11.39
C ALA A 244 -3.01 -20.87 -10.51
N SER A 245 -3.28 -21.84 -9.65
CA SER A 245 -4.45 -21.81 -8.74
C SER A 245 -4.25 -20.75 -7.65
N PHE A 246 -3.02 -20.70 -7.10
CA PHE A 246 -2.59 -19.72 -6.12
C PHE A 246 -1.23 -19.12 -6.50
N THR A 247 -1.04 -17.85 -6.14
CA THR A 247 0.23 -17.14 -6.24
C THR A 247 0.54 -16.46 -4.91
N ASP A 248 1.69 -16.81 -4.35
CA ASP A 248 2.20 -16.25 -3.10
C ASP A 248 3.45 -15.42 -3.37
N ILE A 249 3.43 -14.17 -2.92
CA ILE A 249 4.60 -13.31 -2.89
C ILE A 249 4.97 -13.10 -1.41
N ILE A 250 6.10 -13.65 -1.00
CA ILE A 250 6.52 -13.67 0.41
C ILE A 250 7.86 -12.94 0.53
N ALA A 251 7.87 -11.71 1.02
CA ALA A 251 9.08 -10.91 1.03
C ALA A 251 9.11 -9.92 2.18
N ARG A 252 10.28 -9.33 2.48
CA ARG A 252 10.31 -8.26 3.47
C ARG A 252 9.60 -7.01 2.94
N SER A 253 9.77 -6.71 1.66
CA SER A 253 8.99 -5.69 0.94
C SER A 253 8.69 -6.11 -0.49
N VAL A 254 7.58 -5.60 -1.02
CA VAL A 254 7.11 -5.85 -2.39
C VAL A 254 6.90 -4.51 -3.09
N GLN A 255 7.42 -4.40 -4.31
CA GLN A 255 7.19 -3.25 -5.19
C GLN A 255 6.47 -3.70 -6.45
N VAL A 256 5.38 -3.05 -6.79
CA VAL A 256 4.58 -3.35 -7.98
C VAL A 256 4.53 -2.12 -8.87
N ASN A 257 5.40 -2.12 -9.87
CA ASN A 257 5.58 -1.05 -10.86
C ASN A 257 4.98 -1.40 -12.23
N ALA A 258 4.45 -2.61 -12.38
CA ALA A 258 3.77 -3.12 -13.57
C ALA A 258 2.58 -4.01 -13.17
N GLY A 259 1.92 -4.66 -14.13
CA GLY A 259 0.80 -5.55 -13.86
C GLY A 259 1.21 -6.87 -13.20
N LEU A 260 0.46 -7.29 -12.20
CA LEU A 260 0.50 -8.62 -11.60
C LEU A 260 -0.89 -9.23 -11.76
N TRP A 261 -0.98 -10.33 -12.51
CA TRP A 261 -2.24 -11.03 -12.77
C TRP A 261 -2.22 -12.43 -12.17
N ALA A 262 -3.26 -12.78 -11.39
CA ALA A 262 -3.40 -14.08 -10.72
C ALA A 262 -4.86 -14.51 -10.66
N ILE A 263 -5.14 -15.77 -10.29
CA ILE A 263 -6.49 -16.17 -9.86
C ILE A 263 -6.67 -15.84 -8.38
N TYR A 264 -5.77 -16.32 -7.54
CA TYR A 264 -5.77 -16.07 -6.10
C TYR A 264 -4.39 -15.56 -5.69
N LEU A 265 -4.32 -14.33 -5.18
CA LEU A 265 -3.07 -13.68 -4.81
C LEU A 265 -2.98 -13.52 -3.29
N ARG A 266 -1.86 -13.96 -2.72
CA ARG A 266 -1.49 -13.67 -1.34
C ARG A 266 -0.14 -12.97 -1.32
N VAL A 267 -0.04 -11.86 -0.62
CA VAL A 267 1.20 -11.12 -0.42
C VAL A 267 1.49 -11.05 1.08
N ALA A 268 2.57 -11.67 1.51
CA ALA A 268 3.04 -11.64 2.88
C ALA A 268 4.30 -10.77 2.96
N GLY A 269 4.20 -9.69 3.74
CA GLY A 269 5.19 -8.64 3.88
C GLY A 269 5.76 -8.52 5.30
N GLY A 270 7.01 -8.08 5.40
CA GLY A 270 7.72 -7.87 6.67
C GLY A 270 8.58 -9.06 7.10
N ALA A 271 9.46 -8.83 8.09
CA ALA A 271 10.29 -9.88 8.66
C ALA A 271 9.48 -10.83 9.56
N GLY A 272 9.70 -12.14 9.41
CA GLY A 272 8.90 -13.15 10.09
C GLY A 272 9.10 -14.56 9.53
N ASP A 273 8.63 -15.55 10.26
CA ASP A 273 8.43 -16.90 9.74
C ASP A 273 7.00 -16.99 9.18
N VAL A 274 6.89 -17.15 7.87
CA VAL A 274 5.62 -17.22 7.11
C VAL A 274 5.29 -18.69 6.85
N TYR A 275 4.13 -19.16 7.30
CA TYR A 275 3.76 -20.58 7.16
C TYR A 275 3.56 -20.95 5.69
N ALA A 276 4.16 -22.06 5.24
CA ALA A 276 4.13 -22.45 3.84
C ALA A 276 2.73 -22.91 3.38
N ALA A 277 1.98 -23.57 4.26
CA ALA A 277 0.62 -24.03 3.98
C ALA A 277 -0.41 -22.88 3.94
N ASP A 278 -0.15 -21.79 4.66
CA ASP A 278 -1.00 -20.61 4.75
C ASP A 278 -0.16 -19.35 4.98
N PRO A 279 0.24 -18.64 3.91
CA PRO A 279 1.05 -17.44 3.99
C PRO A 279 0.37 -16.24 4.65
N THR A 280 -0.91 -16.33 4.98
CA THR A 280 -1.58 -15.30 5.80
C THR A 280 -1.21 -15.41 7.29
N ARG A 281 -0.65 -16.56 7.70
CA ARG A 281 -0.15 -16.79 9.05
C ARG A 281 1.34 -16.48 9.12
N ILE A 282 1.67 -15.40 9.82
CA ILE A 282 3.04 -14.94 10.01
C ILE A 282 3.34 -14.90 11.51
N THR A 283 4.38 -15.60 11.94
CA THR A 283 4.93 -15.45 13.29
C THR A 283 6.08 -14.46 13.23
N GLY A 284 5.98 -13.36 13.98
CA GLY A 284 7.08 -12.40 14.07
C GLY A 284 8.38 -13.05 14.55
N LEU A 285 9.53 -12.54 14.11
CA LEU A 285 10.81 -12.94 14.66
C LEU A 285 10.89 -12.40 16.10
N ALA A 286 10.71 -13.29 17.08
CA ALA A 286 10.47 -12.92 18.48
C ALA A 286 11.63 -12.16 19.15
N ASP A 287 12.83 -12.11 18.57
CA ASP A 287 13.97 -11.41 19.16
C ASP A 287 14.89 -10.75 18.10
N SER A 288 15.01 -9.42 18.22
CA SER A 288 15.95 -8.49 17.58
C SER A 288 15.89 -8.31 16.05
N LEU A 289 14.88 -7.55 15.60
CA LEU A 289 14.89 -6.84 14.31
C LEU A 289 16.08 -5.85 14.17
N ALA A 290 16.82 -5.56 15.25
CA ALA A 290 17.93 -4.60 15.28
C ALA A 290 19.15 -5.02 14.46
N THR A 291 19.28 -6.30 14.09
CA THR A 291 20.42 -6.83 13.31
C THR A 291 20.09 -7.09 11.83
N ILE A 292 18.87 -6.78 11.40
CA ILE A 292 18.32 -7.22 10.12
C ILE A 292 18.44 -6.13 9.02
N GLY A 293 19.14 -5.02 9.32
CA GLY A 293 19.31 -3.88 8.40
C GLY A 293 18.11 -2.93 8.37
N ASP A 294 18.24 -1.82 7.64
CA ASP A 294 17.25 -0.75 7.61
C ASP A 294 15.85 -1.27 7.26
N LYS A 295 14.89 -0.91 8.11
CA LYS A 295 13.50 -1.30 7.96
C LYS A 295 12.85 -0.53 6.78
N PRO A 296 12.23 -1.23 5.81
CA PRO A 296 11.46 -0.55 4.76
C PRO A 296 10.30 0.26 5.33
N LEU A 297 9.92 1.36 4.66
CA LEU A 297 8.75 2.16 5.06
C LEU A 297 7.44 1.42 4.79
N PHE A 298 7.37 0.68 3.69
CA PHE A 298 6.17 -0.02 3.23
C PHE A 298 6.47 -1.50 3.00
N MET A 299 5.56 -2.36 3.44
CA MET A 299 5.59 -3.78 3.06
C MET A 299 5.21 -3.96 1.60
N LEU A 300 4.38 -3.05 1.08
CA LEU A 300 3.88 -3.04 -0.26
C LEU A 300 3.81 -1.61 -0.78
N ASP A 301 4.46 -1.39 -1.91
CA ASP A 301 4.41 -0.13 -2.66
C ASP A 301 3.95 -0.41 -4.10
N VAL A 302 2.79 0.11 -4.47
CA VAL A 302 2.21 -0.01 -5.82
C VAL A 302 2.29 1.34 -6.51
N ALA A 303 3.08 1.44 -7.57
CA ALA A 303 3.21 2.66 -8.36
C ALA A 303 1.97 2.94 -9.21
N ALA A 304 1.83 4.16 -9.72
CA ALA A 304 0.68 4.56 -10.54
C ALA A 304 0.52 3.76 -11.85
N LEU A 305 1.63 3.24 -12.40
CA LEU A 305 1.63 2.36 -13.58
C LEU A 305 1.51 0.88 -13.21
N GLY A 306 1.58 0.55 -11.91
CA GLY A 306 1.46 -0.80 -11.40
C GLY A 306 0.03 -1.19 -11.09
N GLY A 307 -0.20 -2.48 -10.95
CA GLY A 307 -1.46 -2.98 -10.41
C GLY A 307 -1.46 -4.47 -10.13
N MET A 308 -2.35 -4.89 -9.24
CA MET A 308 -2.61 -6.28 -8.92
C MET A 308 -4.05 -6.61 -9.30
N TYR A 309 -4.21 -7.69 -10.05
CA TYR A 309 -5.49 -8.10 -10.62
C TYR A 309 -5.69 -9.59 -10.35
N ALA A 310 -6.64 -9.92 -9.48
CA ALA A 310 -6.96 -11.30 -9.16
C ALA A 310 -8.44 -11.49 -8.86
N ASN A 311 -8.89 -12.73 -8.69
CA ASN A 311 -10.24 -12.99 -8.19
C ASN A 311 -10.33 -12.75 -6.67
N HIS A 312 -9.25 -13.06 -5.95
CA HIS A 312 -9.10 -12.81 -4.52
C HIS A 312 -7.71 -12.27 -4.22
N ILE A 313 -7.62 -11.29 -3.32
CA ILE A 313 -6.35 -10.66 -2.93
C ILE A 313 -6.28 -10.60 -1.41
N TYR A 314 -5.24 -11.19 -0.83
CA TYR A 314 -4.91 -11.08 0.59
C TYR A 314 -3.54 -10.44 0.75
N LEU A 315 -3.47 -9.31 1.44
CA LEU A 315 -2.25 -8.57 1.71
C LEU A 315 -2.03 -8.55 3.23
N VAL A 316 -0.93 -9.11 3.71
CA VAL A 316 -0.65 -9.25 5.14
C VAL A 316 0.73 -8.72 5.47
N GLY A 317 0.79 -7.71 6.32
CA GLY A 317 2.02 -7.08 6.83
C GLY A 317 2.20 -7.33 8.32
N SER A 318 3.18 -8.14 8.68
CA SER A 318 3.40 -8.58 10.06
C SER A 318 4.32 -7.66 10.86
N GLU A 319 5.27 -6.98 10.21
CA GLU A 319 6.30 -6.20 10.90
C GLU A 319 5.75 -4.81 11.30
N ALA A 320 5.78 -4.53 12.60
CA ALA A 320 5.18 -3.35 13.20
C ALA A 320 5.72 -2.07 12.57
N GLY A 321 4.81 -1.21 12.09
CA GLY A 321 5.06 0.07 11.44
C GLY A 321 5.38 -0.01 9.96
N LEU A 322 5.37 -1.17 9.29
CA LEU A 322 5.39 -1.21 7.82
C LEU A 322 3.99 -0.95 7.28
N GLY A 323 3.86 0.10 6.48
CA GLY A 323 2.60 0.49 5.85
C GLY A 323 2.35 -0.17 4.50
N VAL A 324 1.27 0.25 3.86
CA VAL A 324 0.97 -0.03 2.45
C VAL A 324 0.81 1.30 1.73
N ASN A 325 1.50 1.48 0.61
CA ASN A 325 1.33 2.62 -0.28
C ASN A 325 0.76 2.14 -1.61
N ASN A 326 -0.43 2.63 -1.98
CA ASN A 326 -1.05 2.32 -3.26
C ASN A 326 -1.28 3.60 -4.06
N SER A 327 -0.63 3.70 -5.22
CA SER A 327 -0.90 4.73 -6.23
C SER A 327 -1.47 4.14 -7.52
N GLY A 328 -1.49 2.82 -7.66
CA GLY A 328 -2.00 2.08 -8.83
C GLY A 328 -3.37 1.46 -8.59
N ALA A 329 -3.63 0.29 -9.18
CA ALA A 329 -4.88 -0.44 -9.01
C ALA A 329 -4.66 -1.79 -8.30
N ILE A 330 -5.34 -2.02 -7.18
CA ILE A 330 -5.42 -3.34 -6.53
C ILE A 330 -6.88 -3.78 -6.61
N THR A 331 -7.16 -4.74 -7.49
CA THR A 331 -8.52 -5.10 -7.90
C THR A 331 -8.77 -6.59 -7.73
N ALA A 332 -9.67 -6.94 -6.82
CA ALA A 332 -10.27 -8.26 -6.72
C ALA A 332 -11.55 -8.29 -7.58
N SER A 333 -11.54 -9.02 -8.69
CA SER A 333 -12.58 -8.99 -9.73
C SER A 333 -13.14 -10.38 -10.08
N GLY A 334 -13.21 -11.27 -9.09
CA GLY A 334 -13.73 -12.62 -9.28
C GLY A 334 -15.22 -12.60 -9.63
N ALA A 335 -15.64 -13.54 -10.48
CA ALA A 335 -17.06 -13.78 -10.75
C ALA A 335 -17.74 -14.42 -9.53
N GLY A 336 -18.85 -13.84 -9.07
CA GLY A 336 -19.67 -14.34 -7.96
C GLY A 336 -19.38 -13.67 -6.61
N ALA A 337 -20.24 -13.94 -5.63
CA ALA A 337 -20.28 -13.31 -4.30
C ALA A 337 -19.08 -13.64 -3.37
N GLY A 338 -18.01 -14.24 -3.89
CA GLY A 338 -16.85 -14.66 -3.10
C GLY A 338 -15.58 -13.83 -3.31
N SER A 339 -15.55 -12.91 -4.28
CA SER A 339 -14.35 -12.08 -4.51
C SER A 339 -14.09 -11.19 -3.31
N GLU A 340 -12.86 -11.20 -2.81
CA GLU A 340 -12.49 -10.45 -1.61
C GLU A 340 -11.14 -9.78 -1.79
N LEU A 341 -11.03 -8.56 -1.29
CA LEU A 341 -9.76 -7.89 -1.04
C LEU A 341 -9.59 -7.68 0.47
N VAL A 342 -8.66 -8.41 1.06
CA VAL A 342 -8.28 -8.27 2.48
C VAL A 342 -6.91 -7.62 2.58
N LEU A 343 -6.79 -6.55 3.35
CA LEU A 343 -5.54 -5.88 3.66
C LEU A 343 -5.39 -5.78 5.18
N LEU A 344 -4.39 -6.49 5.71
CA LEU A 344 -4.00 -6.47 7.11
C LEU A 344 -2.61 -5.82 7.18
N ALA A 345 -2.51 -4.59 7.66
CA ALA A 345 -1.25 -3.86 7.75
C ALA A 345 -0.94 -3.45 9.19
N ASN A 346 0.22 -3.85 9.70
CA ASN A 346 0.73 -3.37 10.99
C ASN A 346 1.34 -1.96 10.92
N GLY A 347 0.94 -1.13 9.97
CA GLY A 347 1.36 0.26 9.80
C GLY A 347 0.26 1.08 9.13
N GLN A 348 0.59 2.24 8.56
CA GLN A 348 -0.38 3.12 7.88
C GLN A 348 -0.73 2.60 6.48
N LEU A 349 -2.00 2.67 6.09
CA LEU A 349 -2.42 2.58 4.69
C LEU A 349 -2.48 3.98 4.06
N VAL A 350 -1.84 4.15 2.91
CA VAL A 350 -1.96 5.34 2.05
C VAL A 350 -2.46 4.90 0.68
N ASN A 351 -3.72 5.21 0.36
CA ASN A 351 -4.33 4.95 -0.94
C ASN A 351 -4.51 6.25 -1.73
N ARG A 352 -3.80 6.39 -2.85
CA ARG A 352 -3.97 7.42 -3.87
C ARG A 352 -4.54 6.86 -5.18
N GLY A 353 -4.52 5.54 -5.33
CA GLY A 353 -5.05 4.82 -6.49
C GLY A 353 -6.41 4.18 -6.20
N THR A 354 -6.60 2.95 -6.66
CA THR A 354 -7.84 2.19 -6.48
C THR A 354 -7.57 0.95 -5.63
N LEU A 355 -8.35 0.75 -4.57
CA LEU A 355 -8.59 -0.56 -3.95
C LEU A 355 -10.04 -0.94 -4.21
N GLN A 356 -10.26 -2.01 -4.97
CA GLN A 356 -11.58 -2.41 -5.40
C GLN A 356 -11.80 -3.92 -5.25
N ALA A 357 -12.97 -4.31 -4.76
CA ALA A 357 -13.43 -5.70 -4.77
C ALA A 357 -14.83 -5.79 -5.39
N THR A 358 -15.11 -6.81 -6.20
CA THR A 358 -16.48 -7.10 -6.67
C THR A 358 -17.35 -7.71 -5.58
N GLY A 359 -16.76 -8.33 -4.56
CA GLY A 359 -17.42 -8.70 -3.30
C GLY A 359 -16.93 -7.82 -2.16
N GLU A 360 -16.36 -8.41 -1.11
CA GLU A 360 -16.01 -7.71 0.13
C GLU A 360 -14.65 -7.00 0.06
N LEU A 361 -14.60 -5.80 0.65
CA LEU A 361 -13.37 -5.04 0.89
C LEU A 361 -13.12 -4.96 2.40
N GLN A 362 -12.09 -5.62 2.89
CA GLN A 362 -11.71 -5.59 4.30
C GLN A 362 -10.32 -4.97 4.47
N ILE A 363 -10.23 -3.88 5.24
CA ILE A 363 -8.98 -3.18 5.52
C ILE A 363 -8.84 -3.06 7.03
N ASN A 364 -7.78 -3.67 7.57
CA ASN A 364 -7.34 -3.50 8.94
C ASN A 364 -5.93 -2.90 8.95
N SER A 365 -5.77 -1.73 9.57
CA SER A 365 -4.49 -1.03 9.63
C SER A 365 -4.24 -0.52 11.04
N THR A 366 -3.07 -0.77 11.64
CA THR A 366 -2.81 -0.25 12.99
C THR A 366 -2.42 1.24 13.01
N GLY A 367 -1.83 1.74 11.92
CA GLY A 367 -1.24 3.09 11.84
C GLY A 367 -2.13 4.19 11.26
N GLY A 368 -3.39 3.91 10.96
CA GLY A 368 -4.29 4.85 10.29
C GLY A 368 -4.49 4.58 8.80
N ILE A 369 -5.58 5.10 8.26
CA ILE A 369 -5.98 4.93 6.86
C ILE A 369 -6.10 6.32 6.23
N SER A 370 -5.32 6.57 5.18
CA SER A 370 -5.41 7.78 4.36
C SER A 370 -5.87 7.40 2.96
N ASN A 371 -7.11 7.77 2.63
CA ASN A 371 -7.69 7.57 1.31
C ASN A 371 -7.82 8.90 0.56
N GLY A 372 -6.99 9.07 -0.46
CA GLY A 372 -7.14 10.11 -1.48
C GLY A 372 -7.56 9.58 -2.86
N GLY A 373 -7.75 8.26 -2.98
CA GLY A 373 -8.21 7.59 -4.20
C GLY A 373 -9.58 6.95 -4.03
N THR A 374 -9.77 5.77 -4.62
CA THR A 374 -11.02 5.01 -4.54
C THR A 374 -10.87 3.80 -3.62
N LEU A 375 -11.80 3.66 -2.68
CA LEU A 375 -12.10 2.41 -1.97
C LEU A 375 -13.51 1.99 -2.32
N TYR A 376 -13.68 0.87 -3.00
CA TYR A 376 -14.98 0.42 -3.48
C TYR A 376 -15.21 -1.08 -3.30
N ALA A 377 -16.39 -1.44 -2.83
CA ALA A 377 -16.86 -2.83 -2.76
C ALA A 377 -18.17 -3.03 -3.54
N GLY A 378 -18.24 -4.11 -4.32
CA GLY A 378 -19.52 -4.61 -4.84
C GLY A 378 -20.35 -5.33 -3.77
N GLY A 379 -19.71 -5.83 -2.71
CA GLY A 379 -20.33 -6.27 -1.46
C GLY A 379 -20.26 -5.18 -0.39
N GLY A 380 -19.82 -5.53 0.82
CA GLY A 380 -19.53 -4.59 1.91
C GLY A 380 -18.08 -4.08 1.92
N ALA A 381 -17.89 -2.90 2.52
CA ALA A 381 -16.58 -2.33 2.81
C ALA A 381 -16.40 -2.12 4.31
N SER A 382 -15.37 -2.72 4.90
CA SER A 382 -15.02 -2.60 6.32
C SER A 382 -13.60 -2.07 6.48
N LEU A 383 -13.47 -0.89 7.10
CA LEU A 383 -12.20 -0.25 7.42
C LEU A 383 -12.07 -0.13 8.94
N SER A 384 -11.04 -0.74 9.50
CA SER A 384 -10.74 -0.67 10.93
C SER A 384 -9.29 -0.25 11.17
N THR A 385 -9.09 0.65 12.13
CA THR A 385 -7.77 1.12 12.53
C THR A 385 -7.71 1.59 13.97
N GLN A 386 -6.50 1.61 14.57
CA GLN A 386 -6.25 2.28 15.85
C GLN A 386 -5.92 3.77 15.67
N GLY A 387 -5.35 4.15 14.52
CA GLY A 387 -5.16 5.56 14.13
C GLY A 387 -6.40 6.18 13.47
N ASN A 388 -6.22 7.35 12.86
CA ASN A 388 -7.29 8.08 12.17
C ASN A 388 -7.66 7.44 10.82
N ILE A 389 -8.89 7.67 10.38
CA ILE A 389 -9.31 7.49 8.98
C ILE A 389 -9.45 8.87 8.36
N SER A 390 -8.75 9.15 7.27
CA SER A 390 -8.88 10.37 6.47
C SER A 390 -9.33 10.00 5.07
N ASN A 391 -10.43 10.59 4.62
CA ASN A 391 -10.97 10.46 3.28
C ASN A 391 -10.98 11.82 2.58
N THR A 392 -10.39 11.91 1.40
CA THR A 392 -10.42 13.09 0.53
C THR A 392 -10.99 12.79 -0.85
N SER A 393 -11.52 11.59 -1.07
CA SER A 393 -12.11 11.15 -2.33
C SER A 393 -13.24 10.14 -2.02
N LEU A 394 -13.22 8.91 -2.54
CA LEU A 394 -14.35 7.99 -2.47
C LEU A 394 -14.11 6.80 -1.53
N ILE A 395 -15.07 6.58 -0.63
CA ILE A 395 -15.30 5.31 0.05
C ILE A 395 -16.74 4.89 -0.23
N ALA A 396 -16.95 3.76 -0.90
CA ALA A 396 -18.30 3.32 -1.21
C ALA A 396 -18.46 1.80 -1.25
N ALA A 397 -19.69 1.34 -1.04
CA ALA A 397 -20.06 -0.07 -1.20
C ALA A 397 -21.49 -0.19 -1.75
N GLN A 398 -21.77 -1.18 -2.61
CA GLN A 398 -23.15 -1.52 -2.96
C GLN A 398 -23.88 -2.17 -1.77
N GLY A 399 -23.15 -2.80 -0.87
CA GLY A 399 -23.62 -3.26 0.43
C GLY A 399 -23.37 -2.23 1.54
N ASN A 400 -22.94 -2.72 2.70
CA ASN A 400 -22.72 -1.91 3.90
C ASN A 400 -21.33 -1.27 3.91
N VAL A 401 -21.20 -0.12 4.56
CA VAL A 401 -19.90 0.48 4.87
C VAL A 401 -19.74 0.57 6.39
N THR A 402 -18.61 0.07 6.90
CA THR A 402 -18.23 0.20 8.31
C THR A 402 -16.87 0.89 8.41
N LEU A 403 -16.82 2.02 9.11
CA LEU A 403 -15.60 2.77 9.40
C LEU A 403 -15.37 2.80 10.92
N GLN A 404 -14.26 2.23 11.36
CA GLN A 404 -13.90 2.14 12.76
C GLN A 404 -12.50 2.70 13.01
N ALA A 405 -12.43 3.80 13.76
CA ALA A 405 -11.19 4.31 14.35
C ALA A 405 -11.24 4.06 15.86
N GLY A 406 -10.63 2.97 16.31
CA GLY A 406 -10.79 2.43 17.66
C GLY A 406 -9.88 3.06 18.73
N GLY A 407 -8.83 3.78 18.33
CA GLY A 407 -7.89 4.37 19.29
C GLY A 407 -8.52 5.53 20.07
N ALA A 408 -8.07 5.72 21.31
CA ALA A 408 -8.49 6.86 22.13
C ALA A 408 -8.18 8.19 21.42
N GLY A 409 -9.18 9.04 21.23
CA GLY A 409 -9.03 10.31 20.51
C GLY A 409 -8.79 10.18 19.00
N SER A 410 -8.84 8.97 18.44
CA SER A 410 -8.77 8.78 16.98
C SER A 410 -9.99 9.41 16.30
N GLN A 411 -9.80 9.84 15.05
CA GLN A 411 -10.76 10.63 14.31
C GLN A 411 -11.07 10.00 12.95
N ILE A 412 -12.30 10.22 12.48
CA ILE A 412 -12.70 9.95 11.10
C ILE A 412 -12.94 11.30 10.42
N ASN A 413 -12.21 11.59 9.35
CA ASN A 413 -12.21 12.87 8.64
C ASN A 413 -12.58 12.65 7.17
N SER A 414 -13.82 12.92 6.79
CA SER A 414 -14.26 13.05 5.39
C SER A 414 -14.23 14.52 5.01
N LYS A 415 -13.24 14.93 4.22
CA LYS A 415 -13.01 16.34 3.88
C LYS A 415 -14.04 16.86 2.86
N ALA A 416 -14.09 18.19 2.70
CA ALA A 416 -14.86 18.81 1.63
C ALA A 416 -14.52 18.19 0.26
N GLY A 417 -15.56 17.85 -0.52
CA GLY A 417 -15.43 17.15 -1.81
C GLY A 417 -15.26 15.63 -1.71
N ALA A 418 -15.03 15.07 -0.52
CA ALA A 418 -14.98 13.63 -0.30
C ALA A 418 -16.39 13.03 -0.17
N THR A 419 -16.51 11.73 -0.45
CA THR A 419 -17.76 10.99 -0.51
C THR A 419 -17.66 9.68 0.26
N ILE A 420 -18.64 9.41 1.12
CA ILE A 420 -18.84 8.13 1.83
C ILE A 420 -20.25 7.64 1.55
N LEU A 421 -20.39 6.50 0.86
CA LEU A 421 -21.71 5.97 0.48
C LEU A 421 -21.85 4.48 0.82
N ALA A 422 -23.00 4.09 1.35
CA ALA A 422 -23.38 2.68 1.49
C ALA A 422 -24.69 2.42 0.74
N GLY A 423 -24.82 1.24 0.13
CA GLY A 423 -26.01 0.89 -0.64
C GLY A 423 -26.04 1.56 -2.01
N VAL A 424 -24.90 1.84 -2.65
CA VAL A 424 -24.91 2.47 -3.99
C VAL A 424 -25.38 1.49 -5.06
N ASN A 425 -26.28 1.93 -5.92
CA ASN A 425 -26.71 1.22 -7.11
C ASN A 425 -25.65 1.32 -8.21
N ALA A 426 -25.73 0.45 -9.22
CA ALA A 426 -24.84 0.47 -10.37
C ALA A 426 -24.92 1.77 -11.19
N ASP A 427 -26.01 2.54 -11.07
CA ASP A 427 -26.19 3.85 -11.70
C ASP A 427 -25.64 5.02 -10.85
N GLY A 428 -25.05 4.74 -9.69
CA GLY A 428 -24.49 5.72 -8.77
C GLY A 428 -25.49 6.37 -7.80
N SER A 429 -26.78 6.03 -7.88
CA SER A 429 -27.78 6.45 -6.89
C SER A 429 -27.63 5.66 -5.58
N VAL A 430 -28.01 6.25 -4.44
CA VAL A 430 -28.04 5.51 -3.15
C VAL A 430 -29.35 4.73 -3.07
N GLY A 431 -29.28 3.40 -3.21
CA GLY A 431 -30.41 2.47 -3.35
C GLY A 431 -31.16 2.12 -2.06
N GLY A 432 -31.02 2.91 -0.99
CA GLY A 432 -31.81 2.79 0.24
C GLY A 432 -31.60 1.52 1.09
N ALA A 433 -30.88 0.51 0.62
CA ALA A 433 -30.75 -0.79 1.30
C ALA A 433 -29.45 -0.96 2.13
N GLY A 434 -28.40 -0.16 1.86
CA GLY A 434 -27.13 -0.27 2.58
C GLY A 434 -27.10 0.51 3.90
N SER A 435 -26.43 -0.04 4.91
CA SER A 435 -26.15 0.64 6.17
C SER A 435 -24.73 1.20 6.21
N LEU A 436 -24.58 2.41 6.73
CA LEU A 436 -23.30 3.03 7.06
C LEU A 436 -23.13 3.10 8.58
N THR A 437 -22.05 2.49 9.09
CA THR A 437 -21.64 2.60 10.50
C THR A 437 -20.33 3.36 10.60
N ILE A 438 -20.30 4.41 11.41
CA ILE A 438 -19.11 5.20 11.72
C ILE A 438 -18.89 5.18 13.24
N SER A 439 -17.76 4.66 13.69
CA SER A 439 -17.40 4.60 15.11
C SER A 439 -15.98 5.13 15.30
N THR A 440 -15.81 6.10 16.19
CA THR A 440 -14.50 6.70 16.43
C THR A 440 -14.31 7.02 17.91
N GLY A 441 -13.07 6.85 18.43
CA GLY A 441 -12.75 7.16 19.83
C GLY A 441 -12.65 8.66 20.15
N GLY A 442 -12.77 9.52 19.14
CA GLY A 442 -12.72 10.97 19.20
C GLY A 442 -13.78 11.59 18.28
N ALA A 443 -13.41 12.56 17.44
CA ALA A 443 -14.35 13.29 16.59
C ALA A 443 -14.56 12.63 15.21
N ALA A 444 -15.79 12.75 14.69
CA ALA A 444 -16.13 12.47 13.30
C ALA A 444 -16.39 13.79 12.57
N PHE A 445 -15.53 14.15 11.63
CA PHE A 445 -15.68 15.31 10.75
C PHE A 445 -16.14 14.85 9.37
N LEU A 446 -17.42 15.07 9.06
CA LEU A 446 -18.10 14.61 7.85
C LEU A 446 -18.45 15.82 6.95
N ASN A 447 -17.42 16.57 6.57
CA ASN A 447 -17.53 17.83 5.85
C ASN A 447 -17.68 17.64 4.32
N GLY A 448 -17.78 16.39 3.86
CA GLY A 448 -18.09 16.00 2.49
C GLY A 448 -19.52 15.47 2.36
N GLN A 449 -19.77 14.61 1.37
CA GLN A 449 -21.04 13.89 1.23
C GLN A 449 -20.97 12.55 2.00
N THR A 450 -21.96 12.31 2.85
CA THR A 450 -22.14 11.05 3.57
C THR A 450 -23.59 10.59 3.42
N SER A 451 -23.83 9.43 2.79
CA SER A 451 -25.20 8.94 2.59
C SER A 451 -25.36 7.42 2.57
N ALA A 452 -26.47 6.94 3.14
CA ALA A 452 -26.85 5.54 3.13
C ALA A 452 -28.35 5.37 3.34
N GLY A 453 -28.87 4.14 3.24
CA GLY A 453 -30.23 3.82 3.67
C GLY A 453 -30.43 4.02 5.17
N THR A 454 -29.48 3.53 5.96
CA THR A 454 -29.39 3.79 7.41
C THR A 454 -27.99 4.27 7.75
N VAL A 455 -27.88 5.32 8.58
CA VAL A 455 -26.59 5.80 9.08
C VAL A 455 -26.58 5.74 10.60
N SER A 456 -25.57 5.07 11.17
CA SER A 456 -25.31 5.05 12.61
C SER A 456 -23.92 5.63 12.89
N ILE A 457 -23.85 6.68 13.71
CA ILE A 457 -22.61 7.38 14.06
C ILE A 457 -22.42 7.37 15.56
N SER A 458 -21.22 6.98 16.00
CA SER A 458 -20.77 7.10 17.39
C SER A 458 -19.42 7.84 17.44
N ALA A 459 -19.40 9.00 18.07
CA ALA A 459 -18.22 9.85 18.21
C ALA A 459 -18.28 10.68 19.51
N SER A 460 -17.17 11.28 19.94
CA SER A 460 -17.21 12.32 20.99
C SER A 460 -17.87 13.60 20.46
N THR A 461 -17.54 13.98 19.24
CA THR A 461 -18.06 15.15 18.54
C THR A 461 -18.38 14.76 17.11
N LEU A 462 -19.57 15.13 16.64
CA LEU A 462 -19.93 15.02 15.24
C LEU A 462 -19.90 16.42 14.62
N SER A 463 -19.13 16.60 13.55
CA SER A 463 -19.17 17.80 12.72
C SER A 463 -19.60 17.41 11.31
N THR A 464 -20.50 18.20 10.76
CA THR A 464 -21.02 18.11 9.39
C THR A 464 -20.87 19.47 8.70
N ASP A 465 -19.93 20.30 9.18
CA ASP A 465 -19.78 21.68 8.75
C ASP A 465 -19.45 21.76 7.26
N GLY A 466 -20.29 22.48 6.50
CA GLY A 466 -20.22 22.56 5.04
C GLY A 466 -20.45 21.24 4.28
N GLY A 467 -20.76 20.14 5.00
CA GLY A 467 -21.01 18.81 4.45
C GLY A 467 -22.48 18.48 4.35
N SER A 468 -22.78 17.27 3.86
CA SER A 468 -24.14 16.72 3.74
C SER A 468 -24.17 15.31 4.30
N LEU A 469 -24.89 15.12 5.41
CA LEU A 469 -25.20 13.83 6.01
C LEU A 469 -26.67 13.49 5.75
N SER A 470 -26.93 12.42 5.00
CA SER A 470 -28.30 12.03 4.65
C SER A 470 -28.56 10.52 4.78
N GLY A 471 -29.72 10.14 5.28
CA GLY A 471 -30.15 8.75 5.22
C GLY A 471 -31.64 8.55 5.46
N GLY A 472 -32.14 7.37 5.11
CA GLY A 472 -33.52 6.97 5.41
C GLY A 472 -33.79 6.93 6.91
N HIS A 473 -32.79 6.51 7.68
CA HIS A 473 -32.79 6.58 9.14
C HIS A 473 -31.42 7.00 9.67
N LEU A 474 -31.39 7.95 10.61
CA LEU A 474 -30.17 8.47 11.24
C LEU A 474 -30.19 8.17 12.74
N THR A 475 -29.11 7.54 13.22
CA THR A 475 -28.81 7.39 14.65
C THR A 475 -27.50 8.10 14.95
N LEU A 476 -27.56 9.19 15.70
CA LEU A 476 -26.41 10.06 15.98
C LEU A 476 -26.10 10.05 17.48
N ALA A 477 -25.06 9.32 17.87
CA ALA A 477 -24.55 9.30 19.24
C ALA A 477 -23.27 10.16 19.33
N ALA A 478 -23.40 11.34 19.92
CA ALA A 478 -22.29 12.26 20.16
C ALA A 478 -22.48 13.05 21.47
N GLN A 479 -21.40 13.64 21.99
CA GLN A 479 -21.51 14.60 23.11
C GLN A 479 -21.95 15.97 22.61
N ALA A 480 -21.42 16.40 21.47
CA ALA A 480 -21.74 17.66 20.81
C ALA A 480 -21.84 17.49 19.29
N LEU A 481 -22.61 18.37 18.66
CA LEU A 481 -22.86 18.35 17.22
C LEU A 481 -22.68 19.75 16.61
N SER A 482 -21.87 19.84 15.55
CA SER A 482 -21.73 21.02 14.71
C SER A 482 -22.21 20.74 13.28
N ASN A 483 -23.08 21.61 12.78
CA ASN A 483 -23.64 21.60 11.44
C ASN A 483 -23.65 23.04 10.90
N GLN A 484 -22.50 23.70 10.89
CA GLN A 484 -22.37 25.08 10.44
C GLN A 484 -22.29 25.12 8.91
N GLY A 485 -23.27 25.75 8.28
CA GLY A 485 -23.40 25.77 6.81
C GLY A 485 -23.55 24.38 6.17
N GLY A 486 -23.81 23.34 6.97
CA GLY A 486 -23.96 21.96 6.52
C GLY A 486 -25.42 21.51 6.47
N GLU A 487 -25.63 20.26 6.10
CA GLU A 487 -26.95 19.65 5.99
C GLU A 487 -27.00 18.27 6.67
N ILE A 488 -28.00 18.06 7.53
CA ILE A 488 -28.37 16.77 8.12
C ILE A 488 -29.82 16.47 7.74
N VAL A 489 -30.06 15.38 7.00
CA VAL A 489 -31.39 15.04 6.49
C VAL A 489 -31.74 13.59 6.75
N GLN A 490 -32.83 13.38 7.51
CA GLN A 490 -33.51 12.09 7.53
C GLN A 490 -34.64 12.09 6.49
N THR A 491 -34.52 11.23 5.48
CA THR A 491 -35.49 11.15 4.39
C THR A 491 -36.65 10.20 4.69
N GLY A 492 -36.49 9.27 5.64
CA GLY A 492 -37.55 8.35 6.05
C GLY A 492 -38.55 8.99 7.01
N PRO A 493 -39.75 8.39 7.15
CA PRO A 493 -40.87 8.97 7.92
C PRO A 493 -40.70 8.88 9.44
N GLY A 494 -39.65 8.21 9.93
CA GLY A 494 -39.35 8.10 11.35
C GLY A 494 -38.99 9.45 11.98
N ALA A 495 -39.00 9.52 13.32
CA ALA A 495 -38.47 10.68 14.03
C ALA A 495 -36.95 10.74 13.89
N LEU A 496 -36.40 11.93 13.61
CA LEU A 496 -34.98 12.23 13.78
C LEU A 496 -34.79 12.67 15.24
N ALA A 497 -34.20 11.79 16.06
CA ALA A 497 -33.91 12.08 17.45
C ALA A 497 -32.42 12.43 17.61
N ILE A 498 -32.12 13.64 18.08
CA ILE A 498 -30.77 14.09 18.42
C ILE A 498 -30.77 14.42 19.90
N ASN A 499 -30.11 13.57 20.68
CA ASN A 499 -29.99 13.71 22.14
C ASN A 499 -28.51 13.88 22.50
N LEU A 500 -28.13 15.11 22.83
CA LEU A 500 -26.75 15.51 23.09
C LEU A 500 -26.60 15.94 24.56
N PRO A 501 -25.63 15.39 25.29
CA PRO A 501 -25.22 15.90 26.59
C PRO A 501 -24.63 17.32 26.57
N GLY A 502 -24.21 17.80 25.40
CA GLY A 502 -23.56 19.10 25.21
C GLY A 502 -24.29 20.00 24.21
N GLU A 503 -23.52 20.68 23.37
CA GLU A 503 -24.01 21.76 22.51
C GLU A 503 -24.42 21.27 21.11
N LEU A 504 -25.41 21.95 20.52
CA LEU A 504 -25.79 21.83 19.12
C LEU A 504 -25.61 23.18 18.40
N HIS A 505 -24.70 23.22 17.43
CA HIS A 505 -24.47 24.38 16.57
C HIS A 505 -24.98 24.11 15.15
N ASN A 506 -25.98 24.86 14.71
CA ASN A 506 -26.59 24.77 13.38
C ASN A 506 -26.54 26.12 12.64
N ALA A 507 -25.48 26.92 12.85
CA ALA A 507 -25.41 28.25 12.28
C ALA A 507 -25.32 28.20 10.75
N GLY A 508 -26.28 28.81 10.04
CA GLY A 508 -26.36 28.72 8.57
C GLY A 508 -26.62 27.31 8.02
N GLY A 509 -26.81 26.31 8.87
CA GLY A 509 -27.00 24.91 8.48
C GLY A 509 -28.47 24.51 8.43
N ARG A 510 -28.72 23.30 7.92
CA ARG A 510 -30.05 22.69 7.83
C ARG A 510 -30.10 21.34 8.55
N ILE A 511 -31.04 21.17 9.46
CA ILE A 511 -31.40 19.88 10.05
C ILE A 511 -32.85 19.60 9.66
N ALA A 512 -33.10 18.49 8.97
CA ALA A 512 -34.44 18.17 8.51
C ALA A 512 -34.80 16.69 8.65
N SER A 513 -36.09 16.44 8.87
CA SER A 513 -36.68 15.09 8.83
C SER A 513 -37.96 15.10 8.02
N ALA A 514 -38.20 14.06 7.22
CA ALA A 514 -39.51 13.83 6.60
C ALA A 514 -40.59 13.48 7.64
N GLY A 515 -40.18 12.96 8.80
CA GLY A 515 -41.04 12.74 9.97
C GLY A 515 -40.94 13.87 10.99
N ASN A 516 -40.84 13.49 12.26
CA ASN A 516 -40.63 14.42 13.37
C ASN A 516 -39.15 14.78 13.54
N VAL A 517 -38.88 15.92 14.17
CA VAL A 517 -37.57 16.28 14.72
C VAL A 517 -37.68 16.40 16.23
N LEU A 518 -36.88 15.63 16.97
CA LEU A 518 -36.81 15.63 18.43
C LEU A 518 -35.38 16.01 18.84
N LEU A 519 -35.18 17.22 19.35
CA LEU A 519 -33.86 17.74 19.74
C LEU A 519 -33.79 17.93 21.25
N SER A 520 -32.76 17.36 21.88
CA SER A 520 -32.39 17.59 23.26
C SER A 520 -30.90 17.92 23.31
N ALA A 521 -30.53 19.08 23.85
CA ALA A 521 -29.16 19.55 24.02
C ALA A 521 -29.08 20.49 25.21
N VAL A 522 -27.88 20.75 25.75
CA VAL A 522 -27.69 21.78 26.80
C VAL A 522 -27.86 23.18 26.22
N SER A 523 -27.29 23.41 25.04
CA SER A 523 -27.42 24.67 24.30
C SER A 523 -27.70 24.38 22.83
N LEU A 524 -28.53 25.23 22.23
CA LEU A 524 -28.85 25.21 20.80
C LEU A 524 -28.59 26.59 20.19
N SER A 525 -27.71 26.63 19.20
CA SER A 525 -27.52 27.78 18.31
C SER A 525 -28.02 27.45 16.91
N ASN A 526 -29.10 28.11 16.49
CA ASN A 526 -29.70 27.99 15.16
C ASN A 526 -29.63 29.34 14.41
N ASN A 527 -28.59 30.14 14.65
CA ASN A 527 -28.45 31.47 14.03
C ASN A 527 -28.32 31.34 12.51
N SER A 528 -29.22 32.00 11.76
CA SER A 528 -29.35 31.87 10.31
C SER A 528 -29.55 30.42 9.81
N GLY A 529 -29.85 29.49 10.71
CA GLY A 529 -30.05 28.07 10.42
C GLY A 529 -31.51 27.72 10.17
N GLN A 530 -31.74 26.48 9.73
CA GLN A 530 -33.07 25.92 9.56
C GLN A 530 -33.15 24.56 10.25
N ILE A 531 -34.16 24.38 11.08
CA ILE A 531 -34.60 23.08 11.59
C ILE A 531 -35.99 22.84 11.00
N ALA A 532 -36.23 21.72 10.32
CA ALA A 532 -37.49 21.46 9.64
C ALA A 532 -37.99 20.04 9.89
N ALA A 533 -39.29 19.87 10.04
CA ALA A 533 -39.94 18.56 10.13
C ALA A 533 -41.09 18.46 9.14
N GLY A 534 -41.33 17.29 8.58
CA GLY A 534 -42.55 17.00 7.81
C GLY A 534 -43.80 16.89 8.69
N SER A 535 -43.62 16.76 10.00
CA SER A 535 -44.72 16.71 10.99
C SER A 535 -44.49 17.72 12.12
N SER A 536 -43.84 17.33 13.23
CA SER A 536 -43.61 18.24 14.37
C SER A 536 -42.13 18.38 14.73
N ILE A 537 -41.78 19.55 15.26
CA ILE A 537 -40.48 19.82 15.90
C ILE A 537 -40.69 19.93 17.41
N THR A 538 -39.88 19.22 18.19
CA THR A 538 -39.80 19.38 19.65
C THR A 538 -38.35 19.66 20.03
N VAL A 539 -38.13 20.75 20.76
CA VAL A 539 -36.80 21.17 21.23
C VAL A 539 -36.81 21.27 22.75
N THR A 540 -35.85 20.64 23.40
CA THR A 540 -35.57 20.77 24.83
C THR A 540 -34.13 21.24 25.00
N THR A 541 -33.94 22.43 25.56
CA THR A 541 -32.62 23.05 25.75
C THR A 541 -32.67 24.05 26.89
N ASP A 542 -31.55 24.24 27.59
CA ASP A 542 -31.46 25.28 28.63
C ASP A 542 -31.30 26.66 27.98
N THR A 543 -30.59 26.72 26.85
CA THR A 543 -30.35 27.95 26.11
C THR A 543 -30.61 27.78 24.62
N LEU A 544 -31.31 28.77 24.04
CA LEU A 544 -31.61 28.81 22.61
C LEU A 544 -31.21 30.18 22.04
N THR A 545 -30.38 30.16 21.01
CA THR A 545 -30.14 31.32 20.14
C THR A 545 -30.63 31.02 18.73
N ASN A 546 -31.51 31.87 18.19
CA ASN A 546 -32.14 31.67 16.89
C ASN A 546 -32.23 33.00 16.11
N THR A 547 -31.12 33.73 16.04
CA THR A 547 -31.06 35.01 15.32
C THR A 547 -31.17 34.74 13.82
N GLN A 548 -32.23 35.22 13.17
CA GLN A 548 -32.50 34.99 11.74
C GLN A 548 -32.61 33.50 11.34
N GLY A 549 -32.81 32.59 12.30
CA GLY A 549 -33.04 31.18 12.04
C GLY A 549 -34.52 30.81 11.97
N SER A 550 -34.82 29.63 11.45
CA SER A 550 -36.18 29.09 11.28
C SER A 550 -36.35 27.71 11.89
N PHE A 551 -37.58 27.46 12.34
CA PHE A 551 -38.13 26.17 12.78
C PHE A 551 -39.36 25.87 11.92
#